data_AF-A0A1K1SDZ2-F1
#
_entry.id   AF-A0A1K1SDZ2-F1
#
_cell.length_a   1.000
_cell.length_b   1.000
_cell.length_c   1.000
_cell.angle_alpha   90.00
_cell.angle_beta   90.00
_cell.angle_gamma   90.00
#
_symmetry.space_group_name_H-M   'P 1'
#
loop_
_entity.id
_entity.type
_entity.pdbx_description
1 polymer ?
#
loop_
_entity_poly.entity_id
_entity_poly.type
_entity_poly.pdbx_seq_one_letter_code
_entity_poly.pdbx_strand_id
1 'polypeptide(L)' 'MIRYTVKLTKSEVEELHSIINKGSHTSQTFRMAYILLNCDEGKYSEKVTNEQISKVLKVGMRTIDRVKKKFIEEGFEG' A
#
# COMPACT_ATOMS: atom_id res chain seq x y z
N MET A 1 -13.12 -9.88 -12.48
CA MET A 1 -12.16 -8.84 -12.03
C MET A 1 -11.05 -9.54 -11.28
N ILE A 2 -9.80 -9.39 -11.72
CA ILE A 2 -8.64 -10.01 -11.06
C ILE A 2 -8.48 -9.35 -9.69
N ARG A 3 -8.41 -10.17 -8.63
CA ARG A 3 -8.11 -9.70 -7.28
C ARG A 3 -6.60 -9.84 -7.08
N TYR A 4 -5.90 -8.72 -6.95
CA TYR A 4 -4.48 -8.72 -6.59
C TYR A 4 -4.36 -8.89 -5.08
N THR A 5 -3.43 -9.73 -4.63
CA THR A 5 -3.08 -9.87 -3.22
C THR A 5 -1.66 -9.35 -3.04
N VAL A 6 -1.49 -8.40 -2.11
CA VAL A 6 -0.17 -7.83 -1.79
C VAL A 6 0.42 -8.65 -0.66
N LYS A 7 1.68 -9.09 -0.83
CA LYS A 7 2.46 -9.78 0.19
C LYS A 7 3.86 -9.18 0.19
N LEU A 8 4.09 -8.24 1.09
CA LEU A 8 5.35 -7.52 1.18
C LEU A 8 6.40 -8.38 1.87
N THR A 9 7.61 -8.29 1.34
CA THR A 9 8.84 -8.69 2.02
C THR A 9 9.21 -7.67 3.09
N LYS A 10 10.11 -8.06 3.99
CA LYS A 10 10.61 -7.17 5.03
C LYS A 10 11.25 -5.89 4.45
N SER A 11 12.00 -6.02 3.37
CA SER A 11 12.67 -4.89 2.70
C SER A 11 11.65 -3.90 2.13
N GLU A 12 10.58 -4.40 1.50
CA GLU A 12 9.52 -3.55 0.96
C GLU A 12 8.76 -2.81 2.06
N VAL A 13 8.51 -3.46 3.20
CA VAL A 13 7.90 -2.81 4.38
C VAL A 13 8.81 -1.68 4.90
N GLU A 14 10.12 -1.93 5.05
CA GLU A 14 11.09 -0.93 5.48
C GLU A 14 11.18 0.26 4.50
N GLU A 15 11.15 0.00 3.19
CA GLU A 15 11.14 1.02 2.16
C GLU A 15 9.88 1.90 2.22
N LEU A 16 8.70 1.29 2.38
CA LEU A 16 7.44 2.02 2.53
C LEU A 16 7.44 2.89 3.79
N HIS A 17 7.98 2.40 4.90
CA HIS A 17 8.16 3.23 6.11
C HIS A 17 9.15 4.37 5.88
N SER A 18 10.21 4.16 5.10
CA SER A 18 11.17 5.22 4.73
C SER A 18 10.48 6.33 3.92
N ILE A 19 9.62 5.96 2.96
CA ILE A 19 8.80 6.91 2.18
C ILE A 19 7.90 7.74 3.10
N ILE A 20 7.29 7.12 4.11
CA ILE A 20 6.41 7.81 5.06
C ILE A 20 7.21 8.78 5.94
N ASN A 21 8.39 8.36 6.41
CA ASN A 21 9.19 9.11 7.39
C ASN A 21 10.05 10.23 6.78
N LYS A 22 10.44 10.14 5.51
CA LYS A 22 11.31 11.14 4.85
C LYS A 22 10.65 12.50 4.62
N GLY A 23 9.32 12.60 4.64
CA GLY A 23 8.58 13.86 4.55
C GLY A 23 8.65 14.62 3.22
N SER A 24 9.53 14.23 2.27
CA SER A 24 9.72 14.91 0.97
C SER A 24 9.24 14.05 -0.22
N HIS A 25 8.01 13.56 -0.16
CA HIS A 25 7.39 12.80 -1.25
C HIS A 25 6.08 13.45 -1.70
N THR A 26 5.66 13.15 -2.94
CA THR A 26 4.35 13.61 -3.41
C THR A 26 3.26 13.01 -2.53
N SER A 27 2.13 13.71 -2.40
CA SER A 27 0.97 13.19 -1.67
C SER A 27 0.47 11.85 -2.24
N GLN A 28 0.76 11.56 -3.51
CA GLN A 28 0.39 10.32 -4.17
C GLN A 28 1.30 9.17 -3.72
N THR A 29 2.61 9.37 -3.69
CA THR A 29 3.58 8.37 -3.21
C THR A 29 3.31 8.00 -1.75
N PHE A 30 3.03 9.00 -0.91
CA PHE A 30 2.67 8.78 0.50
C PHE A 30 1.39 7.95 0.65
N ARG A 31 0.32 8.29 -0.08
CA ARG A 31 -0.93 7.51 -0.05
C ARG A 31 -0.73 6.09 -0.54
N MET A 32 0.07 5.90 -1.60
CA MET A 32 0.40 4.58 -2.12
C MET A 32 1.08 3.72 -1.05
N ALA A 33 2.09 4.28 -0.36
CA ALA A 33 2.79 3.59 0.71
C ALA A 33 1.84 3.13 1.84
N TYR A 34 0.96 4.02 2.29
CA TYR A 34 -0.05 3.68 3.29
C TYR A 34 -1.03 2.60 2.82
N ILE A 35 -1.50 2.69 1.58
CA ILE A 35 -2.41 1.67 1.02
C ILE A 35 -1.71 0.30 0.99
N LEU A 36 -0.47 0.23 0.50
CA LEU A 36 0.26 -1.02 0.40
C LEU A 36 0.55 -1.64 1.77
N LEU A 37 1.03 -0.86 2.74
CA LEU A 37 1.28 -1.34 4.10
C LEU A 37 0.02 -1.91 4.75
N ASN A 38 -1.12 -1.23 4.58
CA ASN A 38 -2.35 -1.67 5.23
C ASN A 38 -3.04 -2.82 4.47
N CYS A 39 -2.81 -2.96 3.17
CA CYS A 39 -3.35 -4.08 2.36
C CYS A 39 -2.43 -5.31 2.34
N ASP A 40 -1.31 -5.26 3.05
CA ASP A 40 -0.33 -6.33 3.10
C ASP A 40 -0.90 -7.55 3.82
N GLU A 41 -0.93 -8.69 3.14
CA GLU A 41 -1.26 -10.01 3.70
C GLU A 41 0.02 -10.83 4.00
N GLY A 42 1.18 -10.19 3.94
CA GLY A 42 2.50 -10.74 4.22
C GLY A 42 2.76 -10.97 5.72
N LYS A 43 3.89 -11.63 6.01
CA LYS A 43 4.30 -12.00 7.37
C LYS A 43 4.58 -10.80 8.27
N TYR A 44 4.90 -9.65 7.67
CA TYR A 44 5.33 -8.45 8.36
C TYR A 44 4.21 -7.41 8.49
N SER A 45 2.99 -7.73 8.06
CA SER A 45 1.86 -6.82 8.16
C SER A 45 1.26 -6.79 9.56
N GLU A 46 0.78 -5.61 9.93
CA GLU A 46 -0.26 -5.51 10.95
C GLU A 46 -1.60 -5.88 10.30
N LYS A 47 -2.33 -6.83 10.89
CA LYS A 47 -3.60 -7.29 10.31
C LYS A 47 -4.69 -6.24 10.50
N VAL A 48 -4.93 -5.43 9.47
CA VAL A 48 -5.98 -4.40 9.42
C VAL A 48 -7.05 -4.78 8.38
N THR A 49 -8.34 -4.52 8.62
CA THR A 49 -9.39 -4.82 7.63
C THR A 49 -9.52 -3.71 6.59
N ASN A 50 -9.90 -4.05 5.35
CA ASN A 50 -10.11 -3.06 4.28
C ASN A 50 -11.12 -1.95 4.67
N GLU A 51 -12.13 -2.23 5.49
CA GLU A 51 -13.03 -1.18 6.00
C GLU A 51 -12.32 -0.16 6.87
N GLN A 52 -11.39 -0.60 7.72
CA GLN A 52 -10.58 0.28 8.56
C GLN A 52 -9.65 1.14 7.68
N ILE A 53 -9.04 0.55 6.67
CA ILE A 53 -8.18 1.27 5.70
C ILE A 53 -8.98 2.38 4.99
N SER A 54 -10.15 2.04 4.45
CA SER A 54 -11.00 3.00 3.74
C SER A 54 -11.46 4.13 4.66
N LYS A 55 -11.80 3.81 5.92
CA LYS A 55 -12.21 4.81 6.92
C LYS A 55 -11.09 5.77 7.32
N VAL A 56 -9.88 5.24 7.52
CA VAL A 56 -8.69 5.99 7.97
C VAL A 56 -8.09 6.81 6.84
N LEU A 57 -7.85 6.19 5.68
CA LEU A 57 -7.21 6.84 4.53
C LEU A 57 -8.18 7.66 3.67
N LYS A 58 -9.50 7.55 3.90
CA LYS A 58 -10.55 8.21 3.11
C LYS A 58 -10.42 7.92 1.60
N VAL A 59 -10.02 6.70 1.26
CA VAL A 59 -9.86 6.24 -0.13
C VAL A 59 -10.97 5.24 -0.51
N GLY A 60 -11.41 5.32 -1.76
CA GLY A 60 -12.38 4.37 -2.31
C GLY A 60 -11.72 3.06 -2.74
N MET A 61 -12.52 1.99 -2.78
CA MET A 61 -12.05 0.62 -3.14
C MET A 61 -11.35 0.57 -4.50
N ARG A 62 -11.83 1.31 -5.51
CA ARG A 62 -11.18 1.37 -6.84
C ARG A 62 -9.75 1.93 -6.79
N THR A 63 -9.49 2.88 -5.89
CA THR A 63 -8.14 3.44 -5.70
C THR A 63 -7.23 2.38 -5.11
N ILE A 64 -7.72 1.62 -4.13
CA ILE A 64 -6.98 0.51 -3.51
C ILE A 64 -6.65 -0.53 -4.58
N ASP A 65 -7.64 -0.99 -5.35
CA ASP A 65 -7.44 -1.99 -6.40
C ASP A 65 -6.42 -1.53 -7.45
N ARG A 66 -6.47 -0.26 -7.87
CA ARG A 66 -5.51 0.30 -8.83
C ARG A 66 -4.09 0.33 -8.27
N VAL A 67 -3.92 0.70 -7.00
CA VAL A 67 -2.61 0.70 -6.34
C VAL A 67 -2.06 -0.72 -6.23
N LYS A 68 -2.88 -1.68 -5.80
CA LYS A 68 -2.48 -3.08 -5.70
C LYS A 68 -2.08 -3.65 -7.07
N LYS A 69 -2.88 -3.40 -8.10
CA LYS A 69 -2.57 -3.79 -9.48
C LYS A 69 -1.23 -3.21 -9.93
N LYS A 70 -1.07 -1.89 -9.79
CA LYS A 70 0.13 -1.18 -10.22
C LYS A 70 1.38 -1.72 -9.54
N PHE A 71 1.33 -1.89 -8.22
CA PHE A 71 2.46 -2.42 -7.46
C PHE A 71 2.85 -3.84 -7.90
N ILE A 72 1.87 -4.72 -8.15
CA ILE A 72 2.17 -6.10 -8.59
C ILE A 72 2.72 -6.15 -10.02
N GLU A 73 2.25 -5.28 -10.90
CA GLU A 73 2.65 -5.28 -12.32
C GLU A 73 3.93 -4.47 -12.59
N GLU A 74 4.15 -3.39 -11.85
CA GLU A 74 5.15 -2.37 -12.16
C GLU A 74 6.10 -2.05 -10.99
N GLY A 75 5.83 -2.56 -9.77
CA GLY A 75 6.64 -2.27 -8.58
C GLY A 75 6.44 -0.85 -8.02
N PHE A 76 7.45 -0.32 -7.33
CA PHE A 76 7.39 1.02 -6.71
C PHE A 76 7.63 2.18 -7.69
N GLU A 77 8.29 1.92 -8.82
CA GLU A 77 8.67 2.95 -9.80
C GLU A 77 7.68 3.08 -10.98
N GLY A 78 6.68 2.20 -11.05
CA GLY A 78 5.58 2.30 -12.02
C GLY A 78 4.84 3.61 -11.93
#